data_AF-A0A2W5SBI7-F1
#
_entry.id   AF-A0A2W5SBI7-F1
#
_cell.length_a   1.000
_cell.length_b   1.000
_cell.length_c   1.000
_cell.angle_alpha   90.00
_cell.angle_beta   90.00
_cell.angle_gamma   90.00
#
_symmetry.space_group_name_H-M   'P 1'
#
loop_
_entity.id
_entity.type
_entity.pdbx_description
1 polymer ?
#
loop_
_entity_poly.entity_id
_entity_poly.type
_entity_poly.pdbx_seq_one_letter_code
_entity_poly.pdbx_strand_id
1 'polypeptide(L)'
;MVKHWFLLLLAGIVATAGGIFALFNPVEATFAATTIVAWLFIIMGVLQIVAAFGDMTVSARLWTALLGILAIVIGIWILGNPIAGSMALTWTIGLLFLVEGIVKLVLSFATRGSPYFWMLLLSGAVSVLLGGMILANFPASALTIPGILLAIDLISTGVSMVALSLHLKSRGVPA
;
A
#
# COMPACT_ATOMS: atom_id res chain seq x y z
N MET A 1 26.01 -14.13 -12.75
CA MET A 1 25.22 -13.00 -12.21
C MET A 1 24.22 -12.41 -13.21
N VAL A 2 24.22 -12.84 -14.48
CA VAL A 2 23.32 -12.45 -15.60
C VAL A 2 21.79 -12.58 -15.35
N LYS A 3 21.36 -13.24 -14.27
CA LYS A 3 19.93 -13.54 -13.98
C LYS A 3 19.14 -12.34 -13.43
N HIS A 4 19.79 -11.41 -12.73
CA HIS A 4 19.07 -10.42 -11.92
C HIS A 4 18.35 -9.36 -12.76
N TRP A 5 18.95 -8.88 -13.86
CA TRP A 5 18.30 -7.90 -14.74
C TRP A 5 17.10 -8.51 -15.48
N PHE A 6 17.23 -9.77 -15.93
CA PHE A 6 16.16 -10.49 -16.62
C PHE A 6 15.00 -10.83 -15.67
N LEU A 7 15.30 -11.25 -14.44
CA LEU A 7 14.28 -11.49 -13.40
C LEU A 7 13.53 -10.21 -13.05
N LEU A 8 14.22 -9.06 -12.93
CA LEU A 8 13.57 -7.77 -12.69
C LEU A 8 12.68 -7.34 -13.86
N LEU A 9 13.13 -7.56 -15.10
CA LEU A 9 12.33 -7.27 -16.29
C LEU A 9 11.07 -8.15 -16.34
N LEU A 10 11.21 -9.46 -16.10
CA LEU A 10 10.09 -10.40 -16.08
C LEU A 10 9.11 -10.06 -14.94
N ALA A 11 9.62 -9.82 -13.72
CA ALA A 11 8.81 -9.42 -12.58
C ALA A 11 8.06 -8.11 -12.86
N GLY A 12 8.72 -7.14 -13.49
CA GLY A 12 8.11 -5.87 -13.87
C GLY A 12 6.98 -6.04 -14.90
N ILE A 13 7.19 -6.85 -15.95
CA ILE A 13 6.16 -7.15 -16.95
C ILE A 13 4.97 -7.86 -16.30
N VAL A 14 5.23 -8.88 -15.47
CA VAL A 14 4.18 -9.63 -14.77
C VAL A 14 3.39 -8.73 -13.82
N ALA A 15 4.06 -7.86 -13.06
CA ALA A 15 3.41 -6.92 -12.16
C ALA A 15 2.55 -5.90 -12.91
N THR A 16 3.05 -5.32 -14.01
CA THR A 16 2.27 -4.39 -14.84
C THR A 16 1.06 -5.07 -15.48
N ALA A 17 1.24 -6.26 -16.06
CA ALA A 17 0.14 -7.01 -16.67
C ALA A 17 -0.90 -7.44 -15.63
N GLY A 18 -0.46 -7.91 -14.46
CA GLY A 18 -1.32 -8.28 -13.34
C GLY A 18 -2.11 -7.08 -12.80
N GLY A 19 -1.48 -5.91 -12.68
CA GLY A 19 -2.16 -4.68 -12.28
C GLY A 19 -3.18 -4.20 -13.31
N ILE A 20 -2.87 -4.29 -14.62
CA ILE A 20 -3.86 -4.00 -15.68
C ILE A 20 -5.04 -4.97 -15.60
N PHE A 21 -4.78 -6.27 -15.38
CA PHE A 21 -5.83 -7.27 -15.21
C PHE A 21 -6.72 -6.98 -13.99
N ALA A 22 -6.11 -6.56 -12.88
CA ALA A 22 -6.82 -6.19 -11.66
C ALA A 22 -7.78 -4.99 -11.85
N LEU A 23 -7.50 -4.07 -12.79
CA LEU A 23 -8.42 -2.98 -13.11
C LEU A 23 -9.69 -3.44 -13.83
N PHE A 24 -9.64 -4.55 -14.58
CA PHE A 24 -10.83 -5.09 -15.25
C PHE A 24 -11.79 -5.77 -14.27
N ASN A 25 -11.29 -6.31 -13.16
CA ASN A 25 -12.11 -6.87 -12.09
C ASN A 25 -11.65 -6.39 -10.70
N PRO A 26 -12.04 -5.15 -10.32
CA PRO A 26 -11.62 -4.54 -9.05
C PRO A 26 -12.08 -5.28 -7.80
N VAL A 27 -13.18 -6.05 -7.90
CA VAL A 27 -13.73 -6.79 -6.77
C VAL A 27 -12.84 -7.96 -6.41
N GLU A 28 -12.48 -8.78 -7.40
CA GLU A 28 -11.52 -9.86 -7.21
C GLU A 28 -10.14 -9.34 -6.77
N ALA A 29 -9.70 -8.22 -7.36
CA ALA A 29 -8.47 -7.55 -6.94
C ALA A 29 -8.52 -7.10 -5.48
N THR A 30 -9.67 -6.66 -4.97
CA THR A 30 -9.85 -6.27 -3.57
C THR A 30 -9.73 -7.46 -2.63
N PHE A 31 -10.30 -8.62 -3.00
CA PHE A 31 -10.14 -9.86 -2.23
C PHE A 31 -8.68 -10.32 -2.20
N ALA A 32 -8.00 -10.29 -3.34
CA ALA A 32 -6.57 -10.58 -3.43
C ALA A 32 -5.75 -9.62 -2.56
N ALA A 33 -5.97 -8.30 -2.69
CA ALA A 33 -5.30 -7.27 -1.90
C ALA A 33 -5.49 -7.50 -0.40
N THR A 34 -6.73 -7.73 0.02
CA THR A 34 -7.07 -7.95 1.43
C THR A 34 -6.41 -9.21 1.98
N THR A 35 -6.37 -10.29 1.18
CA THR A 35 -5.68 -11.53 1.54
C THR A 35 -4.18 -11.34 1.68
N ILE A 36 -3.56 -10.61 0.75
CA ILE A 36 -2.13 -10.26 0.83
C ILE A 36 -1.86 -9.48 2.11
N VAL A 37 -2.66 -8.46 2.41
CA VAL A 37 -2.51 -7.67 3.64
C VAL A 37 -2.66 -8.56 4.89
N ALA A 38 -3.62 -9.47 4.91
CA ALA A 38 -3.81 -10.38 6.04
C ALA A 38 -2.56 -11.23 6.31
N TRP A 39 -1.96 -11.79 5.25
CA TRP A 39 -0.69 -12.51 5.36
C TRP A 39 0.46 -11.62 5.83
N LEU A 40 0.53 -10.38 5.35
CA LEU A 40 1.53 -9.41 5.82
C LEU A 40 1.37 -9.12 7.32
N PHE A 41 0.15 -8.96 7.82
CA PHE A 41 -0.11 -8.80 9.26
C PHE A 41 0.37 -10.01 10.07
N ILE A 42 0.10 -11.24 9.60
CA ILE A 42 0.56 -12.46 10.27
C ILE A 42 2.09 -12.53 10.28
N ILE A 43 2.73 -12.32 9.12
CA ILE A 43 4.20 -12.36 9.00
C ILE A 43 4.83 -11.30 9.90
N MET A 44 4.34 -10.06 9.85
CA MET A 44 4.83 -8.98 10.70
C MET A 44 4.63 -9.28 12.18
N GLY A 45 3.50 -9.87 12.55
CA GLY A 45 3.23 -10.27 13.93
C GLY A 45 4.17 -11.38 14.42
N VAL A 46 4.45 -12.37 13.57
CA VAL A 46 5.45 -13.41 13.86
C VAL A 46 6.84 -12.79 14.02
N LEU A 47 7.24 -11.89 13.11
CA LEU A 47 8.52 -11.20 13.18
C LEU A 47 8.65 -10.36 14.46
N GLN A 48 7.58 -9.68 14.91
CA GLN A 48 7.56 -8.94 16.17
C GLN A 48 7.70 -9.86 17.38
N ILE A 49 7.02 -11.00 17.39
CA ILE A 49 7.17 -11.99 18.47
C ILE A 49 8.60 -12.52 18.51
N VAL A 50 9.18 -12.85 17.36
CA VAL A 50 10.59 -13.27 17.27
C VAL A 50 11.52 -12.17 17.76
N ALA A 51 11.29 -10.93 17.35
CA ALA A 51 12.07 -9.77 17.79
C ALA A 51 11.98 -9.53 19.30
N ALA A 52 10.83 -9.82 19.93
CA ALA A 52 10.65 -9.67 21.37
C ALA A 52 11.64 -10.52 22.19
N PHE A 53 12.18 -11.61 21.64
CA PHE A 53 13.22 -12.43 22.29
C PHE A 53 14.63 -11.83 22.23
N GLY A 54 14.84 -10.75 21.49
CA GLY A 54 16.14 -10.07 21.41
C GLY A 54 16.50 -9.28 22.67
N ASP A 55 17.65 -8.62 22.60
CA ASP A 55 18.17 -7.74 23.67
C ASP A 55 17.40 -6.42 23.68
N MET A 56 16.35 -6.37 24.49
CA MET A 56 15.51 -5.20 24.69
C MET A 56 15.05 -5.11 26.14
N THR A 57 14.64 -3.90 26.57
CA THR A 57 14.11 -3.69 27.91
C THR A 57 12.81 -4.46 28.13
N VAL A 58 12.50 -4.81 29.38
CA VAL A 58 11.29 -5.59 29.72
C VAL A 58 10.01 -4.92 29.20
N SER A 59 9.92 -3.60 29.31
CA SER A 59 8.78 -2.82 28.80
C SER A 59 8.67 -2.92 27.27
N ALA A 60 9.78 -2.74 26.54
CA ALA A 60 9.78 -2.85 25.08
C ALA A 60 9.45 -4.27 24.61
N ARG A 61 9.94 -5.29 25.31
CA ARG A 61 9.62 -6.70 25.05
C ARG A 61 8.13 -6.99 25.16
N LEU A 62 7.50 -6.55 26.25
CA LEU A 62 6.05 -6.74 26.46
C LEU A 62 5.23 -6.04 25.38
N TRP A 63 5.53 -4.78 25.08
CA TRP A 63 4.82 -4.05 24.02
C TRP A 63 4.98 -4.68 22.65
N THR A 64 6.21 -5.09 22.29
CA THR A 64 6.48 -5.72 21.00
C THR A 64 5.77 -7.07 20.87
N ALA A 65 5.77 -7.89 21.92
CA ALA A 65 5.06 -9.16 21.92
C ALA A 65 3.53 -8.97 21.83
N LEU A 66 2.97 -8.02 22.57
CA LEU A 66 1.53 -7.72 22.54
C LEU A 66 1.09 -7.23 21.15
N LEU A 67 1.85 -6.31 20.55
CA LEU A 67 1.57 -5.82 19.19
C LEU A 67 1.72 -6.95 18.16
N GLY A 68 2.70 -7.84 18.34
CA GLY A 68 2.89 -8.99 17.47
C GLY A 68 1.72 -9.97 17.52
N ILE A 69 1.25 -10.31 18.73
CA ILE A 69 0.06 -11.16 18.92
C ILE A 69 -1.17 -10.49 18.30
N LEU A 70 -1.37 -9.19 18.54
CA LEU A 70 -2.49 -8.45 17.98
C LEU A 70 -2.46 -8.48 16.44
N ALA A 71 -1.31 -8.27 15.83
CA ALA A 71 -1.15 -8.32 14.37
C ALA A 71 -1.51 -9.71 13.80
N ILE A 72 -1.09 -10.80 14.45
CA ILE A 72 -1.46 -12.17 14.05
C ILE A 72 -2.97 -12.37 14.15
N VAL A 73 -3.59 -11.97 15.27
CA VAL A 73 -5.04 -12.13 15.48
C VAL A 73 -5.83 -11.36 14.42
N ILE A 74 -5.44 -10.11 14.14
CA ILE A 74 -6.05 -9.29 13.09
C ILE A 74 -5.91 -9.99 11.73
N GLY A 75 -4.71 -10.46 11.38
CA GLY A 75 -4.47 -11.13 10.12
C GLY A 75 -5.32 -12.41 9.96
N ILE A 76 -5.39 -13.26 10.98
CA ILE A 76 -6.24 -14.46 10.97
C ILE A 76 -7.71 -14.10 10.85
N TRP A 77 -8.16 -13.06 11.56
CA TRP A 77 -9.55 -12.60 11.50
C TRP A 77 -9.92 -12.09 10.10
N ILE A 78 -9.03 -11.35 9.44
CA ILE A 78 -9.22 -10.90 8.06
C ILE A 78 -9.29 -12.09 7.09
N LEU A 79 -8.46 -13.12 7.26
CA LEU A 79 -8.54 -14.33 6.43
C LEU A 79 -9.88 -15.05 6.60
N GLY A 80 -10.44 -15.06 7.82
CA GLY A 80 -11.75 -15.64 8.10
C GLY A 80 -12.92 -14.81 7.55
N ASN A 81 -12.77 -13.49 7.43
CA ASN A 81 -13.76 -12.59 6.84
C ASN A 81 -13.10 -11.48 6.01
N PRO A 82 -12.78 -11.76 4.73
CA PRO A 82 -12.12 -10.79 3.86
C PRO A 82 -12.93 -9.51 3.62
N ILE A 83 -14.25 -9.57 3.69
CA ILE A 83 -15.12 -8.39 3.53
C ILE A 83 -14.90 -7.42 4.70
N ALA A 84 -14.81 -7.93 5.92
CA ALA A 84 -14.51 -7.10 7.08
C ALA A 84 -13.11 -6.47 6.99
N GLY A 85 -12.14 -7.22 6.46
CA GLY A 85 -10.80 -6.69 6.18
C GLY A 85 -10.80 -5.59 5.12
N SER A 86 -11.55 -5.75 4.03
CA SER A 86 -11.60 -4.75 2.97
C SER A 86 -12.32 -3.47 3.42
N MET A 87 -13.32 -3.59 4.31
CA MET A 87 -13.95 -2.45 4.99
C MET A 87 -12.94 -1.69 5.86
N ALA A 88 -12.18 -2.40 6.69
CA ALA A 88 -11.15 -1.77 7.53
C ALA A 88 -10.10 -1.05 6.67
N LEU A 89 -9.60 -1.69 5.61
CA LEU A 89 -8.68 -1.09 4.66
C LEU A 89 -9.25 0.17 4.02
N THR A 90 -10.52 0.15 3.63
CA THR A 90 -11.17 1.29 2.97
C THR A 90 -11.35 2.47 3.91
N TRP A 91 -11.67 2.21 5.18
CA TRP A 91 -11.66 3.25 6.21
C TRP A 91 -10.28 3.85 6.39
N THR A 92 -9.25 3.00 6.49
CA THR A 92 -7.85 3.46 6.59
C THR A 92 -7.48 4.31 5.37
N ILE A 93 -7.76 3.84 4.16
CA ILE A 93 -7.49 4.56 2.91
C ILE A 93 -8.23 5.91 2.90
N GLY A 94 -9.54 5.93 3.15
CA GLY A 94 -10.34 7.16 3.12
C GLY A 94 -9.84 8.19 4.13
N LEU A 95 -9.52 7.75 5.36
CA LEU A 95 -8.95 8.62 6.39
C LEU A 95 -7.55 9.11 6.03
N LEU A 96 -6.69 8.27 5.45
CA LEU A 96 -5.36 8.69 4.99
C LEU A 96 -5.45 9.77 3.91
N PHE A 97 -6.33 9.60 2.92
CA PHE A 97 -6.57 10.61 1.89
C PHE A 97 -7.10 11.94 2.47
N LEU A 98 -7.98 11.88 3.49
CA LEU A 98 -8.45 13.06 4.19
C LEU A 98 -7.32 13.77 4.96
N VAL A 99 -6.55 13.03 5.76
CA VAL A 99 -5.45 13.59 6.55
C VAL A 99 -4.38 14.17 5.64
N GLU A 100 -3.95 13.41 4.62
CA GLU A 100 -2.99 13.88 3.61
C GLU A 100 -3.49 15.13 2.90
N GLY A 101 -4.76 15.15 2.49
CA GLY A 101 -5.37 16.29 1.83
C GLY A 101 -5.42 17.53 2.72
N ILE A 102 -5.83 17.37 3.98
CA ILE A 102 -5.85 18.47 4.96
C ILE A 102 -4.44 19.00 5.19
N VAL A 103 -3.45 18.13 5.38
CA VAL A 103 -2.04 18.52 5.56
C VAL A 103 -1.55 19.31 4.34
N LYS A 104 -1.80 18.83 3.11
CA LYS A 104 -1.45 19.55 1.87
C LYS A 104 -2.12 20.92 1.78
N LEU A 105 -3.39 21.03 2.16
CA LEU A 105 -4.11 22.30 2.19
C LEU A 105 -3.50 23.27 3.20
N VAL A 106 -3.22 22.81 4.43
CA VAL A 106 -2.56 23.63 5.46
C VAL A 106 -1.18 24.10 4.99
N LEU A 107 -0.37 23.20 4.43
CA LEU A 107 0.95 23.53 3.90
C LEU A 107 0.89 24.47 2.68
N SER A 108 -0.16 24.39 1.86
CA SER A 108 -0.35 25.31 0.73
C SER A 108 -0.38 26.76 1.23
N PHE A 109 -1.04 27.03 2.36
CA PHE A 109 -1.08 28.39 2.93
C PHE A 109 0.29 28.89 3.40
N ALA A 110 1.16 28.00 3.87
CA ALA A 110 2.54 28.32 4.25
C ALA A 110 3.45 28.60 3.05
N THR A 111 3.12 28.08 1.86
CA THR A 111 3.88 28.27 0.61
C THR A 111 3.31 29.37 -0.30
N ARG A 112 2.41 30.21 0.23
CA ARG A 112 1.84 31.35 -0.51
C ARG A 112 2.94 32.24 -1.08
N GLY A 113 2.92 32.45 -2.40
CA GLY A 113 3.93 33.21 -3.15
C GLY A 113 4.98 32.36 -3.86
N SER A 114 5.03 31.05 -3.60
CA SER A 114 5.85 30.09 -4.34
C SER A 114 5.07 29.50 -5.54
N PRO A 115 5.75 29.08 -6.63
CA PRO A 115 5.11 28.31 -7.71
C PRO A 115 4.40 27.03 -7.23
N TYR A 116 4.86 26.45 -6.12
CA TYR A 116 4.29 25.22 -5.55
C TYR A 116 2.92 25.40 -4.86
N PHE A 117 2.50 26.65 -4.61
CA PHE A 117 1.23 26.97 -3.96
C PHE A 117 0.03 26.28 -4.63
N TRP A 118 -0.09 26.47 -5.95
CA TRP A 118 -1.22 25.94 -6.73
C TRP A 118 -1.21 24.41 -6.80
N MET A 119 -0.03 23.82 -6.89
CA MET A 119 0.12 22.36 -6.93
C MET A 119 -0.30 21.72 -5.60
N LEU A 120 0.11 22.30 -4.47
CA LEU A 120 -0.28 21.82 -3.14
C LEU A 120 -1.77 22.02 -2.85
N LEU A 121 -2.31 23.19 -3.21
CA LEU A 121 -3.72 23.49 -2.99
C LEU A 121 -4.64 22.56 -3.79
N LEU A 122 -4.37 22.37 -5.09
CA LEU A 122 -5.17 21.50 -5.94
C LEU A 122 -5.02 20.02 -5.55
N SER A 123 -3.79 19.56 -5.30
CA SER A 123 -3.58 18.17 -4.87
C SER A 123 -4.20 17.89 -3.50
N GLY A 124 -4.14 18.84 -2.57
CA GLY A 124 -4.81 18.76 -1.27
C GLY A 124 -6.32 18.69 -1.41
N ALA A 125 -6.92 19.58 -2.21
CA ALA A 125 -8.36 19.57 -2.48
C ALA A 125 -8.81 18.25 -3.11
N VAL A 126 -8.10 17.75 -4.12
CA VAL A 126 -8.39 16.45 -4.75
C VAL A 126 -8.28 15.32 -3.73
N SER A 127 -7.26 15.31 -2.89
CA SER A 127 -7.08 14.26 -1.87
C SER A 127 -8.22 14.25 -0.85
N VAL A 128 -8.65 15.42 -0.37
CA VAL A 128 -9.81 15.55 0.54
C VAL A 128 -11.09 15.09 -0.14
N LEU A 129 -11.32 15.49 -1.40
CA LEU A 129 -12.49 15.08 -2.16
C LEU A 129 -12.52 13.56 -2.35
N LEU A 130 -11.40 12.95 -2.74
CA LEU A 130 -11.30 11.49 -2.89
C LEU A 130 -11.56 10.77 -1.57
N GLY A 131 -10.93 11.21 -0.46
CA GLY A 131 -11.17 10.64 0.86
C GLY A 131 -12.64 10.75 1.28
N GLY A 132 -13.25 11.91 1.06
CA GLY A 132 -14.67 12.16 1.32
C GLY A 132 -15.59 11.29 0.46
N MET A 133 -15.30 11.14 -0.83
CA MET A 133 -16.06 10.28 -1.75
C MET A 133 -15.97 8.80 -1.36
N ILE A 134 -14.78 8.32 -0.98
CA ILE A 134 -14.58 6.94 -0.54
C ILE A 134 -15.44 6.62 0.69
N LEU A 135 -15.43 7.53 1.68
CA LEU A 135 -16.18 7.34 2.93
C LEU A 135 -17.68 7.57 2.75
N ALA A 136 -18.11 8.51 1.89
CA ALA A 136 -19.52 8.77 1.61
C ALA A 136 -20.19 7.62 0.86
N ASN A 137 -19.45 6.88 0.03
CA ASN A 137 -19.96 5.71 -0.72
C ASN A 137 -19.78 4.39 0.04
N PHE A 138 -19.46 4.44 1.33
CA PHE A 138 -19.33 3.24 2.16
C PHE A 138 -20.72 2.60 2.42
N PRO A 139 -20.87 1.26 2.36
CA PRO A 139 -19.84 0.22 2.25
C PRO A 139 -19.50 -0.22 0.82
N ALA A 140 -20.15 0.32 -0.22
CA ALA A 140 -19.93 -0.11 -1.61
C ALA A 140 -18.48 0.12 -2.08
N SER A 141 -17.84 1.20 -1.63
CA SER A 141 -16.42 1.47 -1.87
C SER A 141 -15.48 0.40 -1.32
N ALA A 142 -15.90 -0.35 -0.29
CA ALA A 142 -15.05 -1.36 0.35
C ALA A 142 -14.79 -2.60 -0.51
N LEU A 143 -15.58 -2.78 -1.57
CA LEU A 143 -15.42 -3.90 -2.49
C LEU A 143 -14.50 -3.59 -3.66
N THR A 144 -14.15 -2.31 -3.89
CA THR A 144 -13.45 -1.91 -5.11
C THR A 144 -12.21 -1.08 -4.86
N ILE A 145 -12.23 -0.17 -3.88
CA ILE A 145 -11.16 0.80 -3.67
C ILE A 145 -9.82 0.13 -3.32
N PRO A 146 -9.73 -0.83 -2.39
CA PRO A 146 -8.44 -1.47 -2.09
C PRO A 146 -7.84 -2.20 -3.32
N GLY A 147 -8.69 -2.84 -4.14
CA GLY A 147 -8.26 -3.52 -5.36
C GLY A 147 -7.77 -2.55 -6.45
N ILE A 148 -8.44 -1.40 -6.62
CA ILE A 148 -7.99 -0.36 -7.55
C ILE A 148 -6.64 0.20 -7.11
N LEU A 149 -6.46 0.46 -5.82
CA LEU A 149 -5.17 0.97 -5.32
C LEU A 149 -4.05 -0.06 -5.47
N LEU A 150 -4.32 -1.34 -5.17
CA LEU A 150 -3.36 -2.42 -5.43
C LEU A 150 -3.01 -2.51 -6.92
N ALA A 151 -4.00 -2.39 -7.80
CA ALA A 151 -3.78 -2.43 -9.24
C ALA A 151 -2.87 -1.28 -9.72
N ILE A 152 -3.13 -0.06 -9.25
CA ILE A 152 -2.30 1.12 -9.54
C ILE A 152 -0.88 0.93 -9.01
N ASP A 153 -0.74 0.43 -7.78
CA ASP A 153 0.57 0.14 -7.17
C ASP A 153 1.35 -0.91 -7.95
N LEU A 154 0.71 -2.00 -8.37
CA LEU A 154 1.32 -3.05 -9.20
C LEU A 154 1.76 -2.52 -10.57
N ILE A 155 0.95 -1.67 -11.21
CA ILE A 155 1.32 -1.03 -12.47
C ILE A 155 2.53 -0.11 -12.26
N SER A 156 2.48 0.76 -11.26
CA SER A 156 3.55 1.72 -10.95
C SER A 156 4.86 1.02 -10.62
N THR A 157 4.81 0.01 -9.75
CA THR A 157 5.97 -0.80 -9.36
C THR A 157 6.48 -1.61 -10.55
N GLY A 158 5.60 -2.20 -11.35
CA GLY A 158 5.98 -2.95 -12.55
C GLY A 158 6.70 -2.09 -13.59
N VAL A 159 6.18 -0.89 -13.88
CA VAL A 159 6.82 0.08 -14.78
C VAL A 159 8.18 0.51 -14.23
N SER A 160 8.26 0.77 -12.92
CA SER A 160 9.51 1.12 -12.24
C SER A 160 10.56 0.01 -12.36
N MET A 161 10.16 -1.25 -12.15
CA MET A 161 11.04 -2.42 -12.30
C MET A 161 11.52 -2.60 -13.75
N VAL A 162 10.64 -2.44 -14.74
CA VAL A 162 11.01 -2.49 -16.15
C VAL A 162 12.03 -1.38 -16.45
N ALA A 163 11.76 -0.13 -16.04
CA ALA A 163 12.67 0.99 -16.24
C ALA A 163 14.05 0.76 -15.59
N LEU A 164 14.08 0.20 -14.38
CA LEU A 164 15.32 -0.14 -13.69
C LEU A 164 16.08 -1.27 -14.40
N SER A 165 15.38 -2.31 -14.87
CA SER A 165 16.00 -3.43 -15.57
C SER A 165 16.70 -3.01 -16.87
N LEU A 166 16.11 -2.05 -17.60
CA LEU A 166 16.68 -1.48 -18.82
C LEU A 166 17.91 -0.62 -18.52
N HIS A 167 17.89 0.15 -17.42
CA HIS A 167 19.07 0.88 -16.95
C HIS A 167 20.21 -0.03 -16.49
N LEU A 168 19.91 -1.16 -15.83
CA LEU A 168 20.93 -2.13 -15.43
C LEU A 168 21.52 -2.86 -16.65
N LYS A 169 20.71 -3.13 -17.67
CA LYS A 169 21.18 -3.69 -18.95
C LYS A 169 22.11 -2.72 -19.69
N SER A 170 21.80 -1.42 -19.70
CA SER A 170 22.59 -0.41 -20.42
C SER A 170 23.93 -0.08 -19.75
N ARG A 171 24.06 -0.26 -18.43
CA ARG A 171 25.31 -0.03 -17.69
C ARG A 171 26.33 -1.17 -17.74
N GLY A 172 26.10 -2.21 -18.55
CA GLY A 172 27.10 -3.23 -18.83
C GLY A 172 27.65 -3.92 -17.59
N VAL A 173 26.77 -4.41 -16.69
CA VAL A 173 27.20 -5.39 -15.69
C VAL A 173 27.74 -6.60 -16.48
N PRO A 174 29.05 -6.90 -16.43
CA PRO A 174 29.65 -7.90 -17.30
C PRO A 174 29.05 -9.29 -17.03
N ALA A 175 28.86 -10.05 -18.12
CA ALA A 175 28.23 -11.36 -18.17
C ALA A 175 28.96 -12.40 -17.31
#